data_AF-A0A0Q1CI27-F1
#
_entry.id   AF-A0A0Q1CI27-F1
#
_cell.length_a   1.000
_cell.length_b   1.000
_cell.length_c   1.000
_cell.angle_alpha   90.00
_cell.angle_beta   90.00
_cell.angle_gamma   90.00
#
_symmetry.space_group_name_H-M   'P 1'
#
loop_
_entity.id
_entity.type
_entity.pdbx_description
1 polymer ?
#
loop_
_entity_poly.entity_id
_entity_poly.type
_entity_poly.pdbx_seq_one_letter_code
_entity_poly.pdbx_strand_id
1 'polypeptide(L)'
;MARLDEIADLLCVTSRWLRTGEGPKHPGVPSTSYTGRTALLEQPDAYLPGSALSYPHDVDVPFFNEVLNASNRGQTHVAQIPDYQVRLSSTIFQAMDVSPDQAICAPLTGNSMAPRIEDGSTLAIDCSLTQIVDGEIYALEHDGMLRIRYVYRQV
;
A
#
# COMPACT_ATOMS: atom_id res chain seq x y z
N MET A 1 -5.57 -8.84 29.13
CA MET A 1 -4.34 -8.88 28.30
C MET A 1 -4.34 -7.79 27.20
N ALA A 2 -4.98 -6.63 27.41
CA ALA A 2 -5.30 -5.66 26.34
C ALA A 2 -4.22 -4.63 25.98
N ARG A 3 -3.13 -4.51 26.77
CA ARG A 3 -2.20 -3.38 26.60
C ARG A 3 -1.29 -3.47 25.37
N LEU A 4 -1.01 -4.67 24.87
CA LEU A 4 -0.06 -4.83 23.77
C LEU A 4 -0.68 -4.46 22.43
N ASP A 5 -1.96 -4.77 22.23
CA ASP A 5 -2.68 -4.45 21.00
C ASP A 5 -2.90 -2.93 20.88
N GLU A 6 -3.27 -2.26 21.97
CA GLU A 6 -3.37 -0.78 21.99
C GLU A 6 -2.04 -0.08 21.63
N ILE A 7 -0.91 -0.63 22.09
CA ILE A 7 0.42 -0.09 21.75
C ILE A 7 0.77 -0.39 20.29
N ALA A 8 0.39 -1.57 19.79
CA ALA A 8 0.61 -1.97 18.41
C ALA A 8 -0.17 -1.05 17.44
N ASP A 9 -1.42 -0.74 17.76
CA ASP A 9 -2.26 0.20 17.02
C ASP A 9 -1.65 1.61 17.00
N LEU A 10 -1.20 2.10 18.16
CA LEU A 10 -0.53 3.41 18.26
C LEU A 10 0.77 3.49 17.45
N LEU A 11 1.48 2.37 17.30
CA LEU A 11 2.73 2.31 16.53
C LEU A 11 2.49 1.91 15.06
N CYS A 12 1.24 1.67 14.67
CA CYS A 12 0.85 1.15 13.35
C CYS A 12 1.61 -0.14 12.98
N VAL A 13 1.78 -1.04 13.94
CA VAL A 13 2.47 -2.34 13.76
C VAL A 13 1.59 -3.50 14.23
N THR A 14 1.89 -4.73 13.80
CA THR A 14 1.19 -5.90 14.32
C THR A 14 1.65 -6.23 15.75
N SER A 15 0.71 -6.62 16.62
CA SER A 15 1.04 -6.99 18.00
C SER A 15 1.93 -8.25 18.08
N ARG A 16 1.91 -9.10 17.04
CA ARG A 16 2.84 -10.22 16.86
C ARG A 16 4.27 -9.73 16.64
N TRP A 17 4.49 -8.85 15.64
CA TRP A 17 5.81 -8.29 15.37
C TRP A 17 6.33 -7.49 16.58
N LEU A 18 5.46 -6.71 17.22
CA LEU A 18 5.83 -5.95 18.41
C LEU A 18 6.29 -6.85 19.58
N ARG A 19 5.75 -8.07 19.67
CA ARG A 19 6.09 -9.04 20.74
C ARG A 19 7.37 -9.82 20.45
N THR A 20 7.58 -10.27 19.22
CA THR A 20 8.63 -11.26 18.89
C THR A 20 9.63 -10.78 17.84
N GLY A 21 9.36 -9.67 17.16
CA GLY A 21 10.11 -9.23 15.98
C GLY A 21 9.86 -10.07 14.73
N GLU A 22 8.97 -11.06 14.79
CA GLU A 22 8.68 -11.97 13.68
C GLU A 22 7.34 -11.65 13.00
N GLY A 23 7.28 -11.89 11.70
CA GLY A 23 6.09 -11.60 10.89
C GLY A 23 6.09 -10.18 10.33
N PRO A 24 4.99 -9.77 9.68
CA PRO A 24 4.90 -8.46 9.05
C PRO A 24 4.88 -7.37 10.12
N LYS A 25 5.79 -6.39 9.99
CA LYS A 25 5.89 -5.25 10.91
C LYS A 25 4.59 -4.47 10.93
N HIS A 26 4.09 -4.12 9.76
CA HIS A 26 2.81 -3.44 9.62
C HIS A 26 1.71 -4.48 9.37
N PRO A 27 0.49 -4.23 9.89
CA PRO A 27 -0.66 -5.00 9.44
C PRO A 27 -0.70 -4.87 7.93
N GLY A 28 -0.61 -6.01 7.25
CA GLY A 28 -0.58 -5.97 5.82
C GLY A 28 0.67 -5.45 5.15
N VAL A 29 1.80 -6.13 5.27
CA VAL A 29 2.84 -6.05 4.24
C VAL A 29 3.25 -7.50 3.97
N PRO A 30 2.96 -8.11 2.80
CA PRO A 30 3.56 -9.38 2.49
C PRO A 30 5.07 -9.19 2.52
N SER A 31 5.77 -9.95 3.37
CA SER A 31 7.23 -10.04 3.36
C SER A 31 7.67 -10.38 1.94
N THR A 32 8.04 -9.37 1.18
CA THR A 32 8.58 -9.57 -0.16
C THR A 32 10.04 -9.96 0.03
N SER A 33 10.27 -11.20 0.41
CA SER A 33 11.55 -11.84 0.17
C SER A 33 11.71 -11.97 -1.35
N TYR A 34 12.36 -10.98 -1.95
CA TYR A 34 12.91 -11.05 -3.30
C TYR A 34 14.01 -12.13 -3.33
N THR A 35 13.63 -13.39 -3.28
CA THR A 35 14.44 -14.48 -3.83
C THR A 35 13.84 -14.80 -5.19
N GLY A 36 14.46 -14.24 -6.22
CA GLY A 36 14.14 -14.58 -7.59
C GLY A 36 14.19 -16.10 -7.78
N ARG A 37 13.15 -16.64 -8.42
CA ARG A 37 13.23 -17.68 -9.43
C ARG A 37 11.86 -17.88 -10.06
N THR A 38 11.85 -17.70 -11.37
CA THR A 38 10.88 -18.25 -12.31
C THR A 38 10.54 -19.71 -11.96
N ALA A 39 9.27 -20.00 -11.70
CA ALA A 39 8.70 -21.32 -11.91
C ALA A 39 7.22 -21.14 -12.25
N LEU A 40 6.90 -21.46 -13.50
CA LEU A 40 5.56 -21.63 -14.03
C LEU A 40 4.83 -22.76 -13.28
N LEU A 41 3.55 -22.52 -13.06
CA LEU A 41 2.43 -23.46 -13.17
C LEU A 41 2.28 -24.59 -12.13
N GLU A 42 1.04 -24.64 -11.63
CA GLU A 42 0.27 -25.78 -11.09
C GLU A 42 0.61 -26.30 -9.69
N GLN A 43 -0.36 -26.15 -8.76
CA GLN A 43 -0.95 -27.29 -8.05
C GLN A 43 -2.26 -26.91 -7.31
N PRO A 44 -3.16 -27.89 -7.07
CA PRO A 44 -4.62 -27.71 -7.04
C PRO A 44 -5.24 -27.69 -5.64
N ASP A 45 -6.48 -27.21 -5.60
CA ASP A 45 -7.53 -27.31 -4.58
C ASP A 45 -7.20 -28.05 -3.27
N ALA A 46 -7.10 -27.27 -2.18
CA ALA A 46 -7.36 -27.76 -0.83
C ALA A 46 -8.39 -26.83 -0.16
N TYR A 47 -9.66 -27.13 -0.36
CA TYR A 47 -10.78 -26.54 0.37
C TYR A 47 -10.62 -26.81 1.87
N LEU A 48 -10.37 -25.76 2.66
CA LEU A 48 -10.58 -25.76 4.11
C LEU A 48 -12.00 -25.23 4.39
N PRO A 49 -12.90 -26.01 5.01
CA PRO A 49 -14.23 -25.54 5.36
C PRO A 49 -14.17 -24.85 6.73
N GLY A 50 -14.21 -23.52 6.76
CA GLY A 50 -14.39 -22.81 8.03
C GLY A 50 -13.73 -21.43 8.17
N SER A 51 -13.91 -20.53 7.21
CA SER A 51 -14.05 -19.10 7.49
C SER A 51 -14.71 -18.44 6.29
N ALA A 52 -15.96 -18.03 6.44
CA ALA A 52 -16.63 -17.10 5.53
C ALA A 52 -15.79 -15.80 5.50
N LEU A 53 -15.36 -15.25 4.38
CA LEU A 53 -16.15 -14.80 3.24
C LEU A 53 -15.32 -14.94 1.95
N SER A 54 -15.78 -15.76 1.02
CA SER A 54 -15.27 -15.76 -0.36
C SER A 54 -15.66 -14.44 -1.01
N TYR A 55 -14.69 -13.55 -1.24
CA TYR A 55 -14.81 -12.52 -2.26
C TYR A 55 -14.03 -13.01 -3.48
N PRO A 56 -14.65 -13.76 -4.42
CA PRO A 56 -13.98 -14.18 -5.66
C PRO A 56 -13.82 -13.01 -6.64
N HIS A 57 -13.90 -11.77 -6.16
CA HIS A 57 -14.00 -10.58 -6.99
C HIS A 57 -12.80 -9.69 -6.76
N ASP A 58 -12.04 -9.50 -7.82
CA ASP A 58 -11.05 -8.45 -7.87
C ASP A 58 -11.75 -7.08 -7.77
N VAL A 59 -11.15 -6.16 -7.02
CA VAL A 59 -11.66 -4.81 -6.78
C VAL A 59 -11.01 -3.82 -7.73
N ASP A 60 -11.82 -2.94 -8.31
CA ASP A 60 -11.31 -1.81 -9.10
C ASP A 60 -10.90 -0.67 -8.16
N VAL A 61 -9.63 -0.30 -8.22
CA VAL A 61 -9.05 0.78 -7.42
C VAL A 61 -8.87 2.02 -8.30
N PRO A 62 -9.32 3.20 -7.87
CA PRO A 62 -9.15 4.43 -8.65
C PRO A 62 -7.68 4.76 -8.85
N PHE A 63 -7.31 5.16 -10.06
CA PHE A 63 -5.96 5.60 -10.37
C PHE A 63 -5.83 7.12 -10.29
N PHE A 64 -4.77 7.57 -9.63
CA PHE A 64 -4.42 8.98 -9.44
C PHE A 64 -3.10 9.29 -10.13
N ASN A 65 -2.98 10.49 -10.69
CA ASN A 65 -1.75 10.99 -11.26
C ASN A 65 -1.63 12.51 -11.11
N GLU A 66 -0.43 13.03 -11.33
CA GLU A 66 -0.19 14.46 -11.45
C GLU A 66 -0.83 14.99 -12.74
N VAL A 67 -1.76 15.95 -12.61
CA VAL A 67 -2.44 16.59 -13.74
C VAL A 67 -2.26 18.10 -13.70
N LEU A 68 -2.27 18.74 -14.87
CA LEU A 68 -2.17 20.19 -14.98
C LEU A 68 -3.39 20.86 -14.35
N ASN A 69 -3.15 21.87 -13.52
CA ASN A 69 -4.19 22.68 -12.94
C ASN A 69 -4.76 23.63 -14.02
N ALA A 70 -6.05 23.47 -14.35
CA ALA A 70 -6.72 24.29 -15.35
C ALA A 70 -6.83 25.77 -14.95
N SER A 71 -6.83 26.07 -13.64
CA SER A 71 -6.99 27.42 -13.11
C SER A 71 -5.67 28.18 -13.02
N ASN A 72 -4.56 27.47 -12.76
CA ASN A 72 -3.25 28.06 -12.54
C ASN A 72 -2.23 27.51 -13.55
N ARG A 73 -1.89 28.31 -14.56
CA ARG A 73 -0.90 27.93 -15.58
C ARG A 73 0.44 27.57 -14.91
N GLY A 74 0.87 26.32 -15.10
CA GLY A 74 2.17 25.83 -14.64
C GLY A 74 2.17 25.12 -13.28
N GLN A 75 1.03 25.06 -12.59
CA GLN A 75 0.88 24.22 -11.39
C GLN A 75 0.27 22.87 -11.76
N THR A 76 0.73 21.81 -11.11
CA THR A 76 0.10 20.50 -11.13
C THR A 76 -0.72 20.30 -9.86
N HIS A 77 -1.55 19.26 -9.83
CA HIS A 77 -2.12 18.72 -8.60
C HIS A 77 -2.35 17.22 -8.80
N VAL A 78 -2.48 16.48 -7.70
CA VAL A 78 -2.80 15.05 -7.77
C VAL A 78 -4.30 14.89 -7.91
N ALA A 79 -4.74 14.25 -8.99
CA ALA A 79 -6.15 14.01 -9.23
C ALA A 79 -6.40 12.59 -9.76
N GLN A 80 -7.63 12.11 -9.54
CA GLN A 80 -8.09 10.88 -10.13
C GLN A 80 -8.15 11.02 -11.65
N ILE A 81 -7.64 10.01 -12.36
CA ILE A 81 -7.77 9.90 -13.81
C ILE A 81 -9.12 9.24 -14.12
N PRO A 82 -10.05 9.95 -14.79
CA PRO A 82 -11.32 9.35 -15.19
C PRO A 82 -11.09 8.13 -16.09
N ASP A 83 -11.94 7.13 -15.96
CA ASP A 83 -11.92 5.89 -16.77
C ASP A 83 -10.65 5.04 -16.66
N TYR A 84 -9.76 5.34 -15.70
CA TYR A 84 -8.58 4.52 -15.43
C TYR A 84 -8.60 4.00 -14.00
N GLN A 85 -8.66 2.68 -13.89
CA GLN A 85 -8.72 1.94 -12.64
C GLN A 85 -7.80 0.73 -12.71
N VAL A 86 -7.25 0.34 -11.57
CA VAL A 86 -6.37 -0.81 -11.45
C VAL A 86 -7.12 -1.92 -10.72
N ARG A 87 -7.18 -3.09 -11.35
CA ARG A 87 -7.82 -4.25 -10.78
C ARG A 87 -6.87 -4.96 -9.81
N LEU A 88 -7.22 -5.00 -8.53
CA LEU A 88 -6.47 -5.68 -7.49
C LEU A 88 -7.29 -6.82 -6.87
N SER A 89 -6.65 -7.95 -6.56
CA SER A 89 -7.35 -9.06 -5.91
C SER A 89 -7.84 -8.66 -4.51
N SER A 90 -9.08 -9.04 -4.17
CA SER A 90 -9.64 -8.92 -2.82
C SER A 90 -8.73 -9.51 -1.74
N THR A 91 -7.97 -10.55 -2.09
CA THR A 91 -7.00 -11.21 -1.21
C THR A 91 -5.91 -10.25 -0.73
N ILE A 92 -5.50 -9.29 -1.57
CA ILE A 92 -4.52 -8.27 -1.19
C ILE A 92 -5.12 -7.41 -0.08
N PHE A 93 -6.33 -6.89 -0.23
CA PHE A 93 -6.98 -6.07 0.80
C PHE A 93 -7.16 -6.80 2.13
N GLN A 94 -7.56 -8.07 2.09
CA GLN A 94 -7.72 -8.89 3.29
C GLN A 94 -6.39 -9.19 3.98
N ALA A 95 -5.36 -9.56 3.20
CA ALA A 95 -4.02 -9.77 3.72
C ALA A 95 -3.46 -8.47 4.29
N MET A 96 -3.86 -7.32 3.70
CA MET A 96 -3.37 -6.01 4.06
C MET A 96 -4.14 -5.35 5.22
N ASP A 97 -5.30 -5.89 5.58
CA ASP A 97 -6.31 -5.27 6.46
C ASP A 97 -6.68 -3.83 6.03
N VAL A 98 -6.75 -3.60 4.71
CA VAL A 98 -7.07 -2.30 4.11
C VAL A 98 -8.47 -2.35 3.52
N SER A 99 -9.31 -1.35 3.84
CA SER A 99 -10.60 -1.18 3.17
C SER A 99 -10.38 -0.75 1.71
N PRO A 100 -11.02 -1.39 0.72
CA PRO A 100 -10.86 -1.00 -0.69
C PRO A 100 -11.25 0.45 -0.97
N ASP A 101 -12.20 1.01 -0.21
CA ASP A 101 -12.61 2.41 -0.31
C ASP A 101 -11.57 3.41 0.21
N GLN A 102 -10.52 2.91 0.88
CA GLN A 102 -9.39 3.71 1.38
C GLN A 102 -8.12 3.46 0.57
N ALA A 103 -8.20 2.72 -0.54
CA ALA A 103 -7.06 2.46 -1.40
C ALA A 103 -7.12 3.28 -2.68
N ILE A 104 -5.96 3.76 -3.11
CA ILE A 104 -5.77 4.39 -4.42
C ILE A 104 -4.59 3.73 -5.14
N CYS A 105 -4.56 3.82 -6.46
CA CYS A 105 -3.39 3.46 -7.24
C CYS A 105 -2.72 4.69 -7.84
N ALA A 106 -1.39 4.70 -7.89
CA ALA A 106 -0.66 5.78 -8.54
C ALA A 106 0.69 5.29 -9.08
N PRO A 107 1.27 5.96 -10.09
CA PRO A 107 2.57 5.58 -10.61
C PRO A 107 3.68 6.16 -9.73
N LEU A 108 4.73 5.37 -9.48
CA LEU A 108 5.99 5.94 -9.01
C LEU A 108 6.65 6.68 -10.18
N THR A 109 6.80 8.00 -10.05
CA THR A 109 7.56 8.80 -11.02
C THR A 109 8.92 9.17 -10.44
N GLY A 110 9.97 8.81 -11.17
CA GLY A 110 11.37 9.02 -10.80
C GLY A 110 11.99 7.85 -10.02
N ASN A 111 13.29 7.97 -9.77
CA ASN A 111 14.13 6.91 -9.20
C ASN A 111 14.30 6.98 -7.67
N SER A 112 13.45 7.75 -7.00
CA SER A 112 13.64 8.11 -5.58
C SER A 112 13.53 6.96 -4.58
N MET A 113 12.90 5.86 -5.00
CA MET A 113 12.77 4.64 -4.20
C MET A 113 13.66 3.51 -4.73
N ALA A 114 14.53 3.78 -5.70
CA ALA A 114 15.43 2.77 -6.24
C ALA A 114 16.48 2.33 -5.19
N PRO A 115 16.85 1.05 -5.15
CA PRO A 115 16.37 -0.06 -5.99
C PRO A 115 15.13 -0.78 -5.43
N ARG A 116 14.50 -0.29 -4.36
CA ARG A 116 13.38 -0.98 -3.71
C ARG A 116 12.11 -0.99 -4.56
N ILE A 117 11.83 0.12 -5.23
CA ILE A 117 10.71 0.27 -6.14
C ILE A 117 11.23 0.98 -7.38
N GLU A 118 11.03 0.36 -8.54
CA GLU A 118 11.50 0.86 -9.83
C GLU A 118 10.60 1.98 -10.36
N ASP A 119 11.19 2.92 -11.08
CA ASP A 119 10.47 3.98 -11.80
C ASP A 119 9.40 3.36 -12.74
N GLY A 120 8.21 3.95 -12.74
CA GLY A 120 7.05 3.47 -13.51
C GLY A 120 6.25 2.35 -12.83
N SER A 121 6.64 1.88 -11.65
CA SER A 121 5.85 0.90 -10.88
C SER A 121 4.49 1.48 -10.46
N THR A 122 3.43 0.69 -10.59
CA THR A 122 2.12 1.03 -10.02
C THR A 122 2.10 0.69 -8.53
N LEU A 123 1.78 1.68 -7.70
CA LEU A 123 1.66 1.54 -6.26
C LEU A 123 0.20 1.50 -5.86
N ALA A 124 -0.17 0.51 -5.05
CA ALA A 124 -1.40 0.53 -4.26
C ALA A 124 -1.09 1.21 -2.92
N ILE A 125 -1.80 2.29 -2.60
CA ILE A 125 -1.55 3.16 -1.45
C ILE A 125 -2.79 3.09 -0.55
N ASP A 126 -2.57 2.74 0.72
CA ASP A 126 -3.58 2.88 1.76
C ASP A 126 -3.60 4.33 2.28
N CYS A 127 -4.76 4.98 2.17
CA CYS A 127 -4.98 6.35 2.61
C CYS A 127 -5.55 6.45 4.03
N SER A 128 -5.82 5.33 4.71
CA SER A 128 -6.37 5.33 6.07
C SER A 128 -5.32 5.69 7.13
N LEU A 129 -4.05 5.33 6.89
CA LEU A 129 -2.93 5.55 7.82
C LEU A 129 -2.22 6.87 7.56
N THR A 130 -2.66 7.93 8.25
CA THR A 130 -2.07 9.29 8.13
C THR A 130 -1.07 9.63 9.23
N GLN A 131 -0.92 8.76 10.24
CA GLN A 131 0.05 8.96 11.31
C GLN A 131 1.47 8.70 10.80
N ILE A 132 2.37 9.68 10.99
CA ILE A 132 3.77 9.56 10.60
C ILE A 132 4.55 8.71 11.61
N VAL A 133 5.02 7.57 11.13
CA VAL A 133 5.98 6.68 11.77
C VAL A 133 7.35 6.93 11.13
N ASP A 134 8.35 7.12 11.99
CA ASP A 134 9.71 7.47 11.56
C ASP A 134 10.33 6.37 10.70
N GLY A 135 10.87 6.74 9.54
CA GLY A 135 11.57 5.83 8.63
C GLY A 135 10.67 5.00 7.72
N GLU A 136 9.36 5.26 7.69
CA GLU A 136 8.42 4.58 6.80
C GLU A 136 8.18 5.33 5.48
N ILE A 137 7.64 4.61 4.49
CA ILE A 137 7.38 5.12 3.14
C ILE A 137 5.98 5.73 3.08
N TYR A 138 5.89 6.96 2.61
CA TYR A 138 4.63 7.67 2.43
C TYR A 138 4.47 8.18 1.00
N ALA A 139 3.21 8.20 0.56
CA ALA A 139 2.77 8.99 -0.58
C ALA A 139 2.34 10.37 -0.08
N LEU A 140 2.96 11.42 -0.62
CA LEU A 140 2.78 12.81 -0.20
C LEU A 140 2.44 13.65 -1.41
N GLU A 141 1.41 14.49 -1.30
CA GLU A 141 1.24 15.60 -2.23
C GLU A 141 2.09 16.78 -1.75
N HIS A 142 3.09 17.18 -2.53
CA HIS A 142 3.96 18.31 -2.24
C HIS A 142 4.03 19.23 -3.45
N ASP A 143 3.52 20.45 -3.30
CA ASP A 143 3.47 21.45 -4.38
C ASP A 143 2.77 20.93 -5.65
N GLY A 144 1.69 20.17 -5.44
CA GLY A 144 0.91 19.57 -6.53
C GLY A 144 1.58 18.37 -7.21
N MET A 145 2.66 17.84 -6.63
CA MET A 145 3.35 16.65 -7.10
C MET A 145 3.16 15.47 -6.14
N LEU A 146 2.93 14.28 -6.67
CA LEU A 146 2.87 13.04 -5.90
C LEU A 146 4.29 12.52 -5.67
N ARG A 147 4.71 12.47 -4.41
CA ARG A 147 6.04 12.02 -4.01
C ARG A 147 5.94 10.80 -3.11
N ILE A 148 6.68 9.77 -3.49
CA ILE A 148 6.89 8.59 -2.65
C ILE A 148 8.24 8.76 -1.97
N ARG A 149 8.25 8.85 -0.63
CA ARG A 149 9.46 9.14 0.15
C ARG A 149 9.43 8.45 1.49
N TYR A 150 10.64 8.15 2.00
CA TYR A 150 10.83 7.94 3.42
C TYR A 150 10.60 9.23 4.18
N VAL A 151 9.79 9.18 5.22
CA VAL A 151 9.53 10.32 6.09
C VAL A 151 10.20 10.10 7.43
N TYR A 152 10.94 11.11 7.88
CA TYR A 152 11.61 11.11 9.17
C TYR A 152 11.12 12.29 10.00
N ARG A 153 10.90 12.06 11.29
CA ARG A 153 10.60 13.08 12.28
C ARG A 153 11.91 13.80 12.63
N GLN A 154 11.97 15.10 12.36
CA GLN A 154 13.04 15.92 12.90
C GLN A 154 12.84 16.05 14.41
N VAL A 155 13.89 15.68 15.15
CA VAL A 155 13.99 15.82 16.62
C VAL A 155 14.61 17.16 16.96
#